data_AF-A0A8X7C0V1-F1
#
_entry.id   AF-A0A8X7C0V1-F1
#
_cell.length_a   1.000
_cell.length_b   1.000
_cell.length_c   1.000
_cell.angle_alpha   90.00
_cell.angle_beta   90.00
_cell.angle_gamma   90.00
#
_symmetry.space_group_name_H-M   'P 1'
#
loop_
_entity.id
_entity.type
_entity.pdbx_description
1 polymer ?
#
loop_
_entity_poly.entity_id
_entity_poly.type
_entity_poly.pdbx_seq_one_letter_code
_entity_poly.pdbx_strand_id
1 'polypeptide(L)'
;MKHVTQTLENSTIAGIPQIVAANNSFIKVIRAAVFLSCLFGFGYQFWTFMELYWAYPIVMDVQVKSPSIISIPSFTICDHNG
;
A
#
# COMPACT_ATOMS: atom_id res chain seq x y z
N MET A 1 36.30 -10.59 -3.40
CA MET A 1 34.99 -10.53 -4.08
C MET A 1 34.17 -11.83 -4.05
N LYS A 2 34.76 -13.03 -3.96
CA LYS A 2 33.99 -14.30 -3.96
C LYS A 2 32.98 -14.48 -2.81
N HIS A 3 33.27 -13.92 -1.64
CA HIS A 3 32.42 -14.10 -0.45
C HIS A 3 31.06 -13.39 -0.56
N VAL A 4 31.01 -12.25 -1.25
CA VAL A 4 29.80 -11.43 -1.41
C VAL A 4 28.82 -12.13 -2.33
N THR A 5 29.33 -12.77 -3.39
CA THR A 5 28.54 -13.55 -4.35
C THR A 5 27.83 -14.72 -3.68
N GLN A 6 28.52 -15.42 -2.78
CA GLN A 6 28.00 -16.60 -2.09
C GLN A 6 26.93 -16.25 -1.04
N THR A 7 27.02 -15.06 -0.42
CA THR A 7 25.97 -14.55 0.46
C THR A 7 24.75 -14.05 -0.33
N LEU A 8 24.96 -13.47 -1.51
CA LEU A 8 23.86 -13.03 -2.40
C LEU A 8 23.09 -14.20 -3.03
N GLU A 9 23.76 -15.31 -3.36
CA GLU A 9 23.11 -16.51 -3.88
C GLU A 9 22.21 -17.21 -2.85
N ASN A 10 22.57 -17.13 -1.56
CA ASN A 10 21.79 -17.68 -0.46
C ASN A 10 20.72 -16.72 0.08
N SER A 11 20.55 -15.55 -0.54
CA SER A 11 19.54 -14.58 -0.12
C SER A 11 18.16 -14.98 -0.65
N THR A 12 17.17 -14.97 0.23
CA THR A 12 15.75 -15.26 -0.10
C THR A 12 15.08 -14.12 -0.89
N ILE A 13 15.81 -13.04 -1.15
CA ILE A 13 15.34 -11.90 -1.94
C ILE A 13 15.24 -12.32 -3.40
N ALA A 14 14.01 -12.46 -3.87
CA ALA A 14 13.72 -12.82 -5.26
C ALA A 14 14.44 -11.86 -6.23
N GLY A 15 15.11 -12.41 -7.24
CA GLY A 15 15.80 -11.64 -8.30
C GLY A 15 17.31 -11.51 -8.10
N ILE A 16 17.82 -11.45 -6.86
CA ILE A 16 19.26 -11.36 -6.59
C ILE A 16 20.05 -12.57 -7.15
N PRO A 17 19.66 -13.84 -6.91
CA PRO A 17 20.39 -14.98 -7.48
C PRO A 17 20.35 -15.02 -9.01
N GLN A 18 19.28 -14.51 -9.65
CA GLN A 18 19.18 -14.44 -11.11
C GLN A 18 20.03 -13.31 -11.73
N ILE A 19 20.33 -12.25 -10.98
CA ILE A 19 21.27 -11.19 -11.40
C ILE A 19 22.70 -11.69 -11.30
N VAL A 20 23.01 -12.47 -10.25
CA VAL A 20 24.35 -13.02 -10.02
C VAL A 20 24.70 -14.14 -11.00
N ALA A 21 23.74 -15.03 -11.32
CA ALA A 21 23.93 -16.13 -12.26
C ALA A 21 24.00 -15.70 -13.74
N ALA A 22 23.82 -14.41 -14.06
CA ALA A 22 23.86 -13.93 -15.44
C ALA A 22 25.31 -13.89 -15.97
N ASN A 23 25.58 -14.67 -17.01
CA ASN A 23 26.92 -14.81 -17.61
C ASN A 23 27.40 -13.55 -18.38
N ASN A 24 26.47 -12.72 -18.88
CA ASN A 24 26.80 -11.56 -19.72
C ASN A 24 26.59 -10.24 -18.95
N SER A 25 27.62 -9.38 -18.93
CA SER A 25 27.62 -8.11 -18.18
C SER A 25 26.46 -7.19 -18.57
N PHE A 26 26.05 -7.18 -19.84
CA PHE A 26 24.93 -6.35 -20.29
C PHE A 26 23.58 -6.81 -19.71
N ILE A 27 23.32 -8.12 -19.71
CA ILE A 27 22.09 -8.70 -19.15
C ILE A 27 22.04 -8.50 -17.64
N LYS A 28 23.21 -8.57 -16.98
CA LYS A 28 23.34 -8.30 -15.55
C LYS A 28 22.94 -6.86 -15.19
N VAL A 29 23.37 -5.89 -15.99
CA VAL A 29 23.00 -4.47 -15.81
C VAL A 29 21.50 -4.27 -16.04
N ILE A 30 20.91 -4.86 -17.09
CA ILE A 30 19.46 -4.76 -17.33
C ILE A 30 18.66 -5.37 -16.18
N ARG A 31 19.01 -6.57 -15.72
CA ARG A 31 18.31 -7.22 -14.60
C ARG A 31 18.44 -6.42 -13.31
N ALA A 32 19.60 -5.81 -13.06
CA ALA A 32 19.79 -4.91 -11.92
C ALA A 32 18.94 -3.63 -12.06
N ALA A 33 18.87 -3.03 -13.25
CA ALA A 33 18.03 -1.86 -13.51
C ALA A 33 16.54 -2.17 -13.30
N VAL A 34 16.06 -3.32 -13.77
CA VAL A 34 14.68 -3.78 -13.54
C VAL A 34 14.42 -3.96 -12.05
N PHE A 35 15.31 -4.66 -11.34
CA PHE A 35 15.18 -4.87 -9.89
C PHE A 35 15.13 -3.53 -9.11
N LEU A 36 16.00 -2.59 -9.46
CA LEU A 36 15.99 -1.25 -8.88
C LEU A 36 14.69 -0.51 -9.18
N SER A 37 14.19 -0.58 -10.41
CA SER A 37 12.92 0.05 -10.77
C SER A 37 11.74 -0.51 -9.96
N CYS A 38 11.71 -1.83 -9.71
CA CYS A 38 10.72 -2.45 -8.84
C CYS A 38 10.83 -1.98 -7.39
N LEU A 39 12.05 -1.85 -6.86
CA LEU A 39 12.26 -1.34 -5.50
C LEU A 39 11.83 0.13 -5.36
N PHE A 40 12.11 0.96 -6.35
CA PHE A 40 11.64 2.35 -6.37
C PHE A 40 10.11 2.44 -6.45
N GLY A 41 9.48 1.64 -7.33
CA GLY A 41 8.02 1.57 -7.44
C GLY A 41 7.38 1.12 -6.13
N PHE A 42 7.93 0.10 -5.49
CA PHE A 42 7.49 -0.36 -4.18
C PHE A 42 7.62 0.73 -3.12
N GLY A 43 8.77 1.42 -3.06
CA GLY A 43 9.00 2.51 -2.11
C GLY A 43 8.01 3.66 -2.28
N TYR A 44 7.72 4.05 -3.52
CA TYR A 44 6.74 5.09 -3.81
C TYR A 44 5.32 4.69 -3.38
N GLN A 45 4.90 3.46 -3.71
CA GLN A 45 3.58 2.96 -3.34
C GLN A 45 3.45 2.81 -1.82
N PHE A 46 4.50 2.34 -1.15
CA PHE A 46 4.56 2.24 0.30
C PHE A 46 4.44 3.61 0.97
N TRP A 47 5.14 4.62 0.45
CA TRP A 47 5.06 5.99 0.97
C TRP A 47 3.65 6.56 0.86
N THR A 48 3.02 6.39 -0.30
CA THR A 48 1.63 6.82 -0.55
C THR A 48 0.66 6.16 0.44
N PHE A 49 0.86 4.87 0.73
CA PHE A 49 0.04 4.15 1.71
C PHE A 49 0.27 4.64 3.13
N MET A 50 1.51 5.01 3.48
CA MET A 50 1.83 5.60 4.78
C MET A 50 1.16 6.96 4.98
N GLU A 51 1.14 7.80 3.94
CA GLU A 51 0.42 9.08 3.98
C GLU A 51 -1.08 8.87 4.23
N LEU A 52 -1.69 7.91 3.53
CA LEU A 52 -3.09 7.53 3.76
C LEU A 52 -3.32 7.03 5.20
N TYR A 53 -2.40 6.23 5.73
CA TYR A 53 -2.48 5.72 7.10
C TYR A 53 -2.43 6.86 8.13
N TRP A 54 -1.51 7.83 7.95
CA TRP A 54 -1.40 9.00 8.82
C TRP A 54 -2.55 9.99 8.70
N ALA A 55 -3.23 10.05 7.55
CA ALA A 55 -4.37 10.92 7.35
C ALA A 55 -5.63 10.46 8.11
N TYR A 56 -5.63 9.24 8.68
CA TYR A 56 -6.78 8.63 9.38
C TYR A 56 -8.13 8.89 8.69
N PRO A 57 -8.27 8.59 7.40
CA PRO A 57 -9.53 8.84 6.71
C PRO A 57 -10.62 7.94 7.27
N ILE A 58 -11.74 8.53 7.68
CA ILE A 58 -12.93 7.77 8.07
C ILE A 58 -13.78 7.49 6.82
N VAL A 59 -14.18 6.24 6.63
CA VAL A 59 -15.13 5.85 5.57
C VAL A 59 -16.50 5.68 6.22
N MET A 60 -17.42 6.59 5.90
CA MET A 60 -18.79 6.56 6.38
C MET A 60 -19.63 5.74 5.40
N ASP A 61 -20.08 4.57 5.82
CA ASP A 61 -21.00 3.74 5.03
C ASP A 61 -22.45 4.10 5.39
N VAL A 62 -23.12 4.84 4.50
CA VAL A 62 -24.51 5.28 4.71
C VAL A 62 -25.46 4.23 4.15
N GLN A 63 -26.00 3.41 5.03
CA GLN A 63 -27.03 2.43 4.68
C GLN A 63 -28.42 2.95 5.05
N VAL A 64 -29.31 3.03 4.06
CA VAL A 64 -30.73 3.33 4.31
C VAL A 64 -31.44 2.04 4.69
N LYS A 65 -31.81 1.92 5.97
CA LYS A 65 -32.63 0.81 6.48
C LYS A 65 -34.06 1.29 6.70
N SER A 66 -35.04 0.49 6.25
CA SER A 66 -36.46 0.70 6.56
C SER A 66 -36.88 -0.29 7.65
N PRO A 67 -36.81 0.08 8.95
CA PRO A 67 -37.23 -0.80 10.03
C PRO A 67 -38.76 -0.91 10.10
N SER A 68 -39.26 -2.03 10.61
CA SER A 68 -40.70 -2.27 10.81
C SER A 68 -41.31 -1.43 11.95
N ILE A 69 -40.47 -0.92 12.85
CA ILE A 69 -40.86 -0.07 13.98
C ILE A 69 -39.88 1.09 14.04
N ILE A 70 -40.41 2.31 14.14
CA ILE A 70 -39.65 3.56 14.17
C ILE A 70 -39.99 4.29 15.47
N SER A 71 -38.97 4.72 16.22
CA SER A 71 -39.17 5.59 17.38
C SER A 71 -39.60 6.98 16.91
N ILE A 72 -40.74 7.45 17.41
CA ILE A 72 -41.24 8.78 17.10
C ILE A 72 -40.27 9.81 17.72
N PRO A 73 -39.75 10.78 16.94
CA PRO A 73 -38.85 11.79 17.48
C PRO A 73 -39.59 12.78 18.37
N SER A 74 -38.84 13.50 19.21
CA SER A 74 -39.41 14.60 19.99
C SER A 74 -39.86 15.73 19.07
N PHE A 75 -41.09 16.19 19.25
CA PHE A 75 -41.60 17.37 18.57
C PHE A 75 -41.33 18.61 19.44
N THR A 76 -40.57 19.55 18.92
CA THR A 76 -40.41 20.88 19.53
C THR A 76 -41.20 21.87 18.70
N ILE A 77 -42.23 22.47 19.31
CA ILE A 77 -43.09 23.48 18.67
C ILE A 77 -42.73 24.82 19.33
N CYS A 78 -42.41 25.81 18.51
CA CYS A 78 -42.17 27.18 18.95
C CYS A 78 -43.37 28.07 18.58
N ASP A 79 -43.74 28.96 19.49
CA ASP A 79 -44.64 30.08 19.18
C ASP A 79 -43.85 31.20 18.48
N HIS A 80 -44.50 31.93 17.57
CA HIS A 80 -43.88 33.06 16.89
C HIS A 80 -43.88 34.34 17.75
N ASN A 81 -44.70 34.38 18.80
CA ASN A 81 -44.87 35.48 19.75
C ASN A 81 -44.32 35.10 21.13
N GLY A 82 -43.01 34.84 21.19
CA GLY A 82 -42.29 34.39 22.39
C GLY A 82 -42.68 35.04 23.71
#